data_AF-A0A960UHE5-F1
#
_entry.id   AF-A0A960UHE5-F1
#
_cell.length_a   1.000
_cell.length_b   1.000
_cell.length_c   1.000
_cell.angle_alpha   90.00
_cell.angle_beta   90.00
_cell.angle_gamma   90.00
#
_symmetry.space_group_name_H-M   'P 1'
#
loop_
_entity.id
_entity.type
_entity.pdbx_description
1 polymer ?
#
loop_
_entity_poly.entity_id
_entity_poly.type
_entity_poly.pdbx_seq_one_letter_code
_entity_poly.pdbx_strand_id
1 'polypeptide(L)'
;MRRWLIAVLLVFILLVALQNMGEVTLRFLVWETRVSGVLVYLALFALGFLGGWIAGHVGRRRAAAKVRPAPPSSTPPAAPPAPPSP
;
A
#
# COMPACT_ATOMS: atom_id res chain seq x y z
N MET A 1 16.33 -15.70 -8.97
CA MET A 1 16.43 -14.38 -9.63
C MET A 1 15.86 -13.24 -8.78
N ARG A 2 14.59 -13.25 -8.35
CA ARG A 2 13.99 -12.12 -7.59
C ARG A 2 14.75 -11.70 -6.33
N ARG A 3 15.21 -12.66 -5.51
CA ARG A 3 15.96 -12.37 -4.27
C ARG A 3 17.32 -11.73 -4.52
N TRP A 4 17.99 -12.13 -5.60
CA TRP A 4 19.28 -11.56 -6.03
C TRP A 4 19.12 -10.13 -6.55
N LEU A 5 18.07 -9.86 -7.34
CA LEU A 5 17.75 -8.49 -7.78
C LEU A 5 17.49 -7.56 -6.59
N ILE A 6 16.76 -8.03 -5.57
CA ILE A 6 16.52 -7.26 -4.35
C ILE A 6 17.83 -7.01 -3.61
N ALA A 7 18.68 -8.02 -3.44
CA ALA A 7 19.97 -7.86 -2.78
C ALA A 7 20.88 -6.85 -3.51
N VAL A 8 20.97 -6.95 -4.84
CA VAL A 8 21.73 -6.00 -5.67
C VAL A 8 21.18 -4.59 -5.54
N LEU A 9 19.85 -4.42 -5.58
CA LEU A 9 19.20 -3.13 -5.40
C LEU A 9 19.50 -2.52 -4.02
N LEU A 10 19.45 -3.33 -2.96
CA LEU A 10 19.78 -2.87 -1.60
C LEU A 10 21.24 -2.45 -1.46
N VAL A 11 22.18 -3.22 -2.03
CA VAL A 11 23.61 -2.86 -2.03
C VAL A 11 23.84 -1.57 -2.84
N PHE A 12 23.19 -1.42 -3.99
CA PHE A 12 23.28 -0.21 -4.79
C PHE A 12 22.78 1.03 -4.03
N ILE A 13 21.61 0.92 -3.38
CA ILE A 13 21.05 2.00 -2.53
C ILE A 13 22.03 2.34 -1.40
N LEU A 14 22.63 1.33 -0.75
CA LEU A 14 23.60 1.54 0.31
C LEU A 14 24.84 2.29 -0.19
N LEU A 15 25.38 1.91 -1.35
CA LEU A 15 26.55 2.57 -1.96
C LEU A 15 26.23 4.02 -2.35
N VAL A 16 25.08 4.25 -2.98
CA VAL A 16 24.62 5.62 -3.32
C VAL A 16 24.49 6.45 -2.05
N ALA A 17 23.89 5.93 -0.98
CA ALA A 17 23.80 6.63 0.29
C ALA A 17 25.17 6.95 0.88
N LEU A 18 26.11 6.00 0.84
CA LEU A 18 27.47 6.20 1.34
C LEU A 18 28.25 7.26 0.56
N GLN A 19 28.12 7.25 -0.77
CA GLN A 19 28.81 8.21 -1.64
C GLN A 19 28.16 9.60 -1.60
N ASN A 20 26.86 9.67 -1.33
CA ASN A 20 26.10 10.91 -1.26
C ASN A 20 25.83 11.31 0.20
N MET A 21 26.81 11.09 1.10
CA MET A 21 26.80 11.60 2.49
C MET A 21 27.03 13.12 2.56
N GLY A 22 26.44 13.88 1.64
CA GLY A 22 26.38 15.33 1.75
C GLY A 22 25.39 15.76 2.82
N GLU A 23 25.65 16.92 3.44
CA GLU A 23 24.63 17.60 4.24
C GLU A 23 23.60 18.23 3.31
N VAL A 24 22.32 18.05 3.65
CA VAL A 24 21.20 18.73 3.00
C VAL A 24 20.71 19.82 3.95
N THR A 25 20.61 21.03 3.41
CA THR A 25 20.05 22.17 4.12
C THR A 25 18.54 22.20 3.91
N LEU A 26 17.79 21.98 4.98
CA LEU A 26 16.33 22.16 4.99
C LEU A 26 16.01 23.60 5.39
N ARG A 27 15.30 24.31 4.52
CA ARG A 27 14.85 25.69 4.75
C ARG A 27 13.34 25.73 4.92
N PHE A 28 12.90 26.10 6.12
CA PHE A 28 11.51 26.27 6.50
C PHE A 28 11.23 27.73 6.82
N LEU A 29 10.98 28.54 5.78
CA LEU A 29 10.63 29.97 5.82
C LEU A 29 11.62 30.88 6.58
N VAL A 30 11.76 30.73 7.90
CA VAL A 30 12.71 31.43 8.78
C VAL A 30 13.75 30.47 9.39
N TRP A 31 13.46 29.17 9.42
CA TRP A 31 14.33 28.16 10.02
C TRP A 31 15.22 27.50 8.97
N GLU A 32 16.49 27.35 9.31
CA GLU A 32 17.45 26.56 8.53
C GLU A 32 18.02 25.47 9.43
N THR A 33 18.03 24.23 8.94
CA THR A 33 18.70 23.13 9.63
C THR A 33 19.50 22.28 8.65
N ARG A 34 20.64 21.79 9.09
CA ARG A 34 21.52 20.91 8.31
C ARG A 34 21.37 19.51 8.84
N VAL A 35 21.05 18.60 7.94
CA VAL A 35 20.87 17.19 8.26
C VAL A 35 21.58 16.35 7.21
N SER A 36 22.08 15.18 7.60
CA SER A 36 22.66 14.24 6.65
C SER A 36 21.63 13.90 5.56
N GLY A 37 22.00 14.08 4.29
CA GLY A 37 21.12 13.75 3.15
C GLY A 37 20.65 12.30 3.19
N VAL A 38 21.50 11.40 3.68
CA VAL A 38 21.16 9.98 3.88
C VAL A 38 19.96 9.82 4.81
N LEU A 39 19.93 10.52 5.94
CA LEU A 39 18.81 10.46 6.88
C LEU A 39 17.52 10.98 6.24
N VAL A 40 17.61 12.06 5.45
CA VAL A 40 16.46 12.63 4.73
C VAL A 40 15.92 11.63 3.71
N TYR A 41 16.78 11.02 2.89
CA TYR A 41 16.36 10.02 1.91
C TYR A 41 15.78 8.77 2.56
N LEU A 42 16.37 8.30 3.65
CA LEU A 42 15.87 7.15 4.40
C LEU A 42 14.50 7.44 5.00
N ALA A 43 14.29 8.64 5.55
CA ALA A 43 13.00 9.07 6.07
C ALA A 43 11.92 9.15 4.97
N LEU A 44 12.24 9.73 3.81
CA LEU A 44 11.34 9.80 2.66
C LEU A 44 11.00 8.40 2.12
N PHE A 45 11.99 7.52 2.03
CA PHE A 45 11.80 6.13 1.63
C PHE A 45 10.86 5.41 2.61
N ALA A 46 11.09 5.56 3.91
CA ALA A 46 10.24 4.97 4.95
C ALA A 46 8.80 5.49 4.85
N LEU A 47 8.61 6.80 4.64
CA LEU A 47 7.29 7.40 4.43
C LEU A 47 6.59 6.84 3.18
N GLY A 48 7.30 6.77 2.05
CA GLY A 48 6.77 6.23 0.81
C GLY A 48 6.42 4.75 0.92
N PHE A 49 7.29 3.95 1.56
CA PHE A 49 7.04 2.54 1.83
C PHE A 49 5.81 2.36 2.73
N LEU A 50 5.72 3.12 3.83
CA LEU A 50 4.60 3.02 4.76
C LEU A 50 3.28 3.46 4.11
N GLY A 51 3.30 4.55 3.34
CA GLY A 51 2.17 5.01 2.55
C GLY A 51 1.72 3.98 1.51
N GLY A 52 2.65 3.41 0.75
CA GLY A 52 2.37 2.35 -0.22
C GLY A 52 1.85 1.06 0.43
N TRP A 53 2.41 0.68 1.57
CA TRP A 53 1.96 -0.47 2.36
C TRP A 53 0.52 -0.30 2.83
N ILE A 54 0.21 0.85 3.43
CA ILE A 54 -1.15 1.18 3.91
C ILE A 54 -2.13 1.22 2.73
N ALA A 55 -1.78 1.95 1.65
CA ALA A 55 -2.62 2.07 0.47
C ALA A 55 -2.90 0.70 -0.18
N GLY A 56 -1.87 -0.15 -0.30
CA GLY A 56 -2.02 -1.51 -0.82
C GLY A 56 -2.88 -2.41 0.08
N HIS A 57 -2.81 -2.23 1.40
CA HIS A 57 -3.64 -2.99 2.34
C HIS A 57 -5.11 -2.58 2.28
N VAL A 58 -5.39 -1.27 2.18
CA VAL A 58 -6.76 -0.74 2.03
C VAL A 58 -7.33 -1.06 0.65
N GLY A 59 -6.53 -0.93 -0.42
CA GLY A 59 -6.94 -1.22 -1.79
C GLY A 59 -7.33 -2.68 -2.00
N ARG A 60 -6.55 -3.62 -1.45
CA ARG A 60 -6.86 -5.07 -1.52
C ARG A 60 -8.17 -5.44 -0.81
N ARG A 61 -8.48 -4.77 0.31
CA ARG A 61 -9.77 -4.97 1.02
C ARG A 61 -10.96 -4.48 0.20
N ARG A 62 -10.84 -3.35 -0.49
CA ARG A 62 -11.88 -2.83 -1.38
C ARG A 62 -12.10 -3.71 -2.61
N ALA A 63 -11.03 -4.26 -3.19
CA ALA A 63 -11.13 -5.21 -4.30
C ALA A 63 -11.86 -6.50 -3.91
N ALA A 64 -11.56 -7.06 -2.72
CA ALA A 64 -12.24 -8.25 -2.21
C ALA A 64 -13.74 -8.01 -1.91
N ALA A 65 -14.11 -6.82 -1.43
CA ALA A 65 -15.50 -6.45 -1.19
C ALA A 65 -16.33 -6.34 -2.49
N LYS A 66 -15.70 -5.93 -3.60
CA LYS A 66 -16.36 -5.78 -4.90
C LYS A 66 -16.62 -7.12 -5.62
N VAL A 67 -15.91 -8.19 -5.24
CA VAL A 67 -16.02 -9.52 -5.86
C VAL A 67 -17.01 -10.43 -5.14
N ARG A 68 -17.59 -10.03 -3.99
CA ARG A 68 -18.66 -10.80 -3.36
C ARG A 68 -19.88 -10.84 -4.30
N PRO A 69 -20.30 -12.02 -4.80
CA PRO A 69 -21.55 -12.14 -5.53
C PRO A 69 -22.69 -11.79 -4.58
N ALA A 70 -23.74 -11.16 -5.10
CA ALA A 70 -24.98 -10.95 -4.35
C ALA A 70 -25.43 -12.30 -3.75
N PRO A 71 -25.86 -12.36 -2.48
CA PRO A 71 -26.43 -13.59 -1.93
C PRO A 71 -27.58 -14.03 -2.84
N PRO A 72 -27.73 -15.34 -3.12
CA PRO A 72 -28.83 -15.84 -3.93
C PRO A 72 -30.12 -15.34 -3.30
N SER A 73 -30.91 -14.61 -4.09
CA SER A 73 -32.25 -14.17 -3.71
C SER A 73 -33.02 -15.40 -3.25
N SER A 74 -33.20 -15.53 -1.93
CA SER A 74 -34.12 -16.47 -1.34
C SER A 74 -35.53 -15.97 -1.63
N THR A 75 -35.98 -16.12 -2.86
CA THR A 75 -37.40 -16.19 -3.16
C THR A 75 -37.74 -17.67 -3.02
N PRO A 76 -38.40 -18.10 -1.93
CA PRO A 76 -38.93 -19.45 -1.87
C PRO A 76 -39.80 -19.66 -3.11
N PRO A 77 -39.72 -20.82 -3.80
CA PRO A 77 -40.63 -21.12 -4.89
C PRO A 77 -42.06 -20.91 -4.39
N ALA A 78 -42.81 -20.03 -5.06
CA ALA A 78 -44.21 -19.77 -4.72
C ALA A 78 -44.94 -21.12 -4.66
N ALA A 79 -45.47 -21.46 -3.48
CA ALA A 79 -46.22 -22.69 -3.27
C ALA A 79 -47.36 -22.74 -4.31
N PRO A 80 -47.59 -23.89 -4.97
CA PRO A 80 -48.67 -24.03 -5.93
C PRO A 80 -50.02 -23.74 -5.25
N PRO A 81 -50.96 -23.08 -5.96
CA PRO A 81 -52.25 -22.72 -5.38
C PRO A 81 -52.99 -23.97 -4.91
N ALA A 82 -53.53 -23.91 -3.69
CA ALA A 82 -54.29 -25.00 -3.10
C ALA A 82 -55.52 -25.35 -3.97
N PRO A 83 -55.85 -26.65 -4.13
CA PRO A 83 -57.04 -27.06 -4.88
C PRO A 83 -58.32 -26.58 -4.19
N PRO A 84 -59.38 -26.24 -4.95
CA PRO A 84 -60.64 -25.78 -4.40
C PRO A 84 -61.33 -26.88 -3.59
N SER A 85 -61.82 -26.51 -2.41
CA SER A 85 -62.63 -27.35 -1.53
C SER A 85 -63.99 -27.70 -2.17
N PRO A 86 -64.54 -28.91 -1.92
CA PRO A 86 -65.83 -29.35 -2.45
C PRO A 86 -67.02 -28.58 -1.86
#